data_AF-A0A967MXI7-F1
#
_entry.id   AF-A0A967MXI7-F1
#
_cell.length_a   1.000
_cell.length_b   1.000
_cell.length_c   1.000
_cell.angle_alpha   90.00
_cell.angle_beta   90.00
_cell.angle_gamma   90.00
#
_symmetry.space_group_name_H-M   'P 1'
#
loop_
_entity.id
_entity.type
_entity.pdbx_description
1 polymer ?
#
loop_
_entity_poly.entity_id
_entity_poly.type
_entity_poly.pdbx_seq_one_letter_code
_entity_poly.pdbx_strand_id
1 'polypeptide(L)'
;MGYEGHAFNFLGLEKENSDYANSRFAILPVPYEQTTTYRKGACNGPHAIISASREVELFDDELKFEAYLEGIHTLDELEPTAE
;
A
#
# COMPACT_ATOMS: atom_id res chain seq x y z
N MET A 1 12.26 4.94 -24.02
CA MET A 1 11.03 4.87 -23.22
C MET A 1 11.49 4.78 -21.78
N GLY A 2 11.55 5.90 -21.06
CA GLY A 2 12.03 5.90 -19.69
C GLY A 2 10.95 5.23 -18.83
N TYR A 3 11.27 4.11 -18.19
CA TYR A 3 10.47 3.65 -17.07
C TYR A 3 10.77 4.61 -15.92
N GLU A 4 10.05 5.73 -15.86
CA GLU A 4 9.92 6.46 -14.60
C GLU A 4 9.26 5.47 -13.65
N GLY A 5 10.04 4.98 -12.68
CA GLY A 5 9.53 3.99 -11.74
C GLY A 5 8.37 4.61 -10.98
N HIS A 6 7.17 4.03 -11.15
CA HIS A 6 5.99 4.42 -10.39
C HIS A 6 6.34 4.53 -8.89
N ALA A 7 5.70 5.49 -8.22
CA ALA A 7 5.88 5.70 -6.79
C ALA A 7 5.72 4.38 -6.01
N PHE A 8 6.51 4.19 -4.96
CA PHE A 8 6.38 3.02 -4.10
C PHE A 8 5.17 3.21 -3.17
N ASN A 9 3.98 2.91 -3.68
CA ASN A 9 2.71 2.95 -2.97
C ASN A 9 1.89 1.69 -3.28
N PHE A 10 0.78 1.49 -2.55
CA PHE A 10 -0.14 0.39 -2.81
C PHE A 10 -0.69 0.47 -4.24
N LEU A 11 -0.61 -0.65 -4.98
CA LEU A 11 -0.93 -0.77 -6.41
C LEU A 11 -0.04 0.03 -7.39
N GLY A 12 1.00 0.74 -6.92
CA GLY A 12 1.94 1.45 -7.81
C GLY A 12 1.30 2.58 -8.62
N LEU A 13 0.37 3.30 -8.00
CA LEU A 13 -0.46 4.32 -8.64
C LEU A 13 0.30 5.62 -8.91
N GLU A 14 -0.09 6.29 -9.98
CA GLU A 14 0.32 7.66 -10.28
C GLU A 14 -0.25 8.66 -9.28
N LYS A 15 0.31 9.88 -9.29
CA LYS A 15 -0.07 10.92 -8.32
C LYS A 15 -1.55 11.30 -8.42
N GLU A 16 -2.12 11.29 -9.61
CA GLU A 16 -3.52 11.63 -9.88
C GLU A 16 -4.49 10.69 -9.15
N ASN A 17 -4.10 9.44 -8.93
CA ASN A 17 -4.89 8.41 -8.26
C ASN A 17 -4.42 8.10 -6.82
N SER A 18 -3.40 8.81 -6.34
CA SER A 18 -2.83 8.56 -5.00
C SER A 18 -2.65 9.82 -4.15
N ASP A 19 -3.11 10.98 -4.60
CA ASP A 19 -3.12 12.20 -3.80
C ASP A 19 -4.04 12.08 -2.57
N TYR A 20 -3.53 12.43 -1.39
CA TYR A 20 -4.27 12.26 -0.13
C TYR A 20 -5.59 13.03 -0.08
N ALA A 21 -5.62 14.26 -0.60
CA ALA A 21 -6.80 15.12 -0.51
C ALA A 21 -7.97 14.61 -1.37
N ASN A 22 -7.65 13.85 -2.43
CA ASN A 22 -8.63 13.32 -3.38
C ASN A 22 -8.85 11.81 -3.25
N SER A 23 -8.15 11.14 -2.34
CA SER A 23 -8.28 9.69 -2.14
C SER A 23 -9.41 9.35 -1.19
N ARG A 24 -10.28 8.44 -1.62
CA ARG A 24 -11.33 7.87 -0.77
C ARG A 24 -10.78 6.85 0.23
N PHE A 25 -9.67 6.20 -0.10
CA PHE A 25 -9.05 5.17 0.71
C PHE A 25 -7.65 5.58 1.17
N ALA A 26 -7.27 5.15 2.37
CA ALA A 26 -5.94 5.35 2.91
C ALA A 26 -5.36 4.03 3.45
N ILE A 27 -4.12 3.74 3.07
CA ILE A 27 -3.33 2.61 3.58
C ILE A 27 -2.32 3.16 4.57
N LEU A 28 -2.43 2.76 5.84
CA LEU A 28 -1.48 3.09 6.90
C LEU A 28 -0.59 1.86 7.18
N PRO A 29 0.67 1.86 6.74
CA PRO A 29 1.56 0.75 7.00
C PRO A 29 2.09 0.84 8.46
N VAL A 30 1.92 -0.24 9.24
CA VAL A 30 2.38 -0.31 10.64
C VAL A 30 3.27 -1.55 10.82
N PRO A 31 4.60 -1.40 10.86
CA PRO A 31 5.54 -2.53 10.95
C PRO A 31 5.66 -3.08 12.39
N TYR A 32 4.53 -3.45 13.01
CA TYR A 32 4.50 -3.89 14.40
C TYR A 32 4.91 -5.35 14.59
N GLU A 33 5.89 -5.58 15.48
CA GLU A 33 6.32 -6.92 15.88
C GLU A 33 6.77 -6.99 17.35
N GLN A 34 5.86 -6.71 18.30
CA GLN A 34 6.24 -6.77 19.72
C GLN A 34 5.98 -8.16 20.35
N THR A 35 4.87 -8.81 20.01
CA THR A 35 4.36 -9.98 20.74
C THR A 35 4.57 -11.32 20.02
N THR A 36 5.30 -11.36 18.91
CA THR A 36 5.56 -12.61 18.17
C THR A 36 6.50 -13.53 18.95
N THR A 37 6.04 -14.75 19.23
CA THR A 37 6.74 -15.73 20.08
C THR A 37 7.39 -16.89 19.32
N TYR A 38 6.95 -17.20 18.09
CA TYR A 38 7.44 -18.35 17.33
C TYR A 38 8.38 -17.99 16.18
N ARG A 39 7.96 -17.08 15.28
CA ARG A 39 8.80 -16.56 14.19
C ARG A 39 8.73 -15.04 14.15
N LYS A 40 9.86 -14.44 13.78
CA LYS A 40 10.00 -13.00 13.52
C LYS A 40 9.80 -12.68 12.04
N GLY A 41 9.61 -11.41 11.73
CA GLY A 41 9.41 -10.86 10.39
C GLY A 41 8.03 -10.28 10.09
N ALA A 42 7.09 -10.26 11.05
CA ALA A 42 5.78 -9.65 10.87
C ALA A 42 5.87 -8.13 10.58
N CYS A 43 6.90 -7.46 11.12
CA CYS A 43 7.21 -6.07 10.80
C CYS A 43 7.48 -5.82 9.31
N ASN A 44 7.93 -6.83 8.55
CA ASN A 44 8.15 -6.72 7.11
C ASN A 44 6.84 -6.84 6.30
N GLY A 45 5.73 -7.21 6.95
CA GLY A 45 4.44 -7.44 6.32
C GLY A 45 3.94 -6.27 5.48
N PRO A 46 3.88 -5.04 6.01
CA PRO A 46 3.39 -3.89 5.25
C PRO A 46 4.20 -3.62 3.97
N HIS A 47 5.53 -3.64 4.05
CA HIS A 47 6.40 -3.48 2.89
C HIS A 47 6.20 -4.60 1.85
N ALA A 48 6.07 -5.85 2.31
CA ALA A 48 5.84 -7.00 1.44
C ALA A 48 4.48 -6.91 0.72
N ILE A 49 3.42 -6.48 1.42
CA ILE A 49 2.08 -6.26 0.85
C ILE A 49 2.12 -5.16 -0.21
N ILE A 50 2.73 -4.01 0.08
CA ILE A 50 2.84 -2.90 -0.87
C ILE A 50 3.62 -3.35 -2.11
N SER A 51 4.76 -4.01 -1.91
CA SER A 51 5.58 -4.55 -3.00
C SER A 51 4.79 -5.49 -3.91
N ALA A 52 4.09 -6.47 -3.33
CA ALA A 52 3.32 -7.45 -4.09
C ALA A 52 2.10 -6.82 -4.77
N SER A 53 1.46 -5.82 -4.15
CA SER A 53 0.29 -5.15 -4.70
C SER A 53 0.57 -4.44 -6.03
N ARG A 54 1.82 -4.09 -6.32
CA ARG A 54 2.21 -3.41 -7.57
C ARG A 54 2.20 -4.33 -8.80
N GLU A 55 2.10 -5.64 -8.57
CA GLU A 55 2.11 -6.66 -9.63
C GLU A 55 0.70 -7.19 -9.95
N VAL A 56 -0.35 -6.64 -9.33
CA VAL A 56 -1.74 -7.06 -9.57
C VAL A 56 -2.40 -6.15 -10.61
N GLU A 57 -3.34 -6.71 -11.36
CA GLU A 57 -4.19 -5.94 -12.27
C GLU A 57 -5.09 -4.97 -11.49
N LEU A 58 -5.25 -3.75 -12.00
CA LEU A 58 -6.03 -2.70 -11.34
C LEU A 58 -7.56 -2.89 -11.50
N PHE A 59 -7.97 -3.69 -12.49
CA PHE A 59 -9.36 -4.01 -12.76
C PHE A 59 -9.77 -5.30 -12.05
N ASP A 60 -10.83 -5.23 -11.25
CA ASP A 60 -11.45 -6.40 -10.64
C ASP A 60 -12.51 -6.98 -11.59
N ASP A 61 -12.30 -8.21 -12.07
CA ASP A 61 -13.19 -8.85 -13.03
C ASP A 61 -14.55 -9.29 -12.43
N GLU A 62 -14.59 -9.62 -11.14
CA GLU A 62 -15.82 -10.07 -10.48
C GLU A 62 -16.75 -8.88 -10.21
N LEU A 63 -16.19 -7.77 -9.75
CA LEU A 63 -16.93 -6.55 -9.41
C LEU A 63 -17.12 -5.61 -10.61
N LYS A 64 -16.41 -5.85 -11.72
CA LYS A 64 -16.35 -4.97 -12.89
C LYS A 64 -16.03 -3.52 -12.48
N PHE A 65 -15.02 -3.39 -11.63
CA PHE A 65 -14.74 -2.16 -10.89
C PHE A 65 -13.24 -1.92 -10.76
N GLU A 66 -12.85 -0.64 -10.80
CA GLU A 66 -11.46 -0.18 -10.70
C GLU A 66 -11.30 0.67 -9.42
N ALA A 67 -10.91 0.04 -8.32
CA ALA A 67 -10.85 0.70 -7.02
C ALA A 67 -9.90 1.91 -6.98
N TYR A 68 -8.82 1.89 -7.77
CA TYR A 68 -7.85 2.97 -7.83
C TYR A 68 -8.42 4.29 -8.39
N LEU A 69 -9.51 4.25 -9.17
CA LEU A 69 -10.14 5.46 -9.71
C LEU A 69 -10.81 6.30 -8.63
N GLU A 70 -11.17 5.71 -7.50
CA GLU A 70 -11.69 6.41 -6.31
C GLU A 70 -10.56 7.00 -5.44
N GLY A 71 -9.31 6.78 -5.83
CA GLY A 71 -8.11 7.27 -5.17
C GLY A 71 -7.71 6.45 -3.93
N ILE A 72 -6.44 6.05 -3.89
CA ILE A 72 -5.84 5.30 -2.78
C ILE A 72 -4.52 5.96 -2.40
N HIS A 73 -4.46 6.53 -1.20
CA HIS A 73 -3.24 7.11 -0.66
C HIS A 73 -2.51 6.12 0.26
N THR A 74 -1.21 5.93 0.06
CA THR A 74 -0.37 5.19 1.02
C THR A 74 0.36 6.20 1.89
N LEU A 75 0.07 6.18 3.19
CA LEU A 75 0.74 7.01 4.19
C LEU A 75 2.17 6.53 4.42
N ASP A 76 2.99 7.41 5.00
CA ASP A 76 4.28 7.02 5.56
C ASP A 76 4.09 5.93 6.64
N GLU A 77 5.10 5.08 6.79
CA GLU A 77 5.12 4.06 7.84
C GLU A 77 4.94 4.70 9.22
N LEU A 78 3.99 4.17 9.99
CA LEU A 78 3.80 4.58 11.39
C LEU A 78 4.63 3.70 12.30
N GLU A 79 5.71 4.27 12.83
CA GLU A 79 6.53 3.66 13.87
C GLU A 79 5.67 3.34 15.11
N PRO A 80 5.57 2.07 15.52
CA PRO A 80 4.81 1.71 16.71
C PRO A 80 5.53 2.20 17.96
N THR A 81 4.88 3.05 18.75
CA THR A 81 5.36 3.44 20.08
C THR A 81 4.90 2.44 21.13
N ALA A 82 5.83 1.88 21.90
CA ALA A 82 5.52 1.09 23.08
C ALA A 82 5.28 2.04 24.26
N GLU A 83 4.05 2.53 24.40
CA GLU A 83 3.55 3.08 25.67
C GLU A 83 2.71 2.03 26.40
#